data_AF-A0A133Q8R2-F1
#
_entry.id   AF-A0A133Q8R2-F1
#
_cell.length_a   1.000
_cell.length_b   1.000
_cell.length_c   1.000
_cell.angle_alpha   90.00
_cell.angle_beta   90.00
_cell.angle_gamma   90.00
#
_symmetry.space_group_name_H-M   'P 1'
#
loop_
_entity.id
_entity.type
_entity.pdbx_description
1 polymer ?
#
loop_
_entity_poly.entity_id
_entity_poly.type
_entity_poly.pdbx_seq_one_letter_code
_entity_poly.pdbx_strand_id
1 'polypeptide(L)'
;QVQTAEMELLLRCFEKPEEDEYYSLMTTTEILTYLGIYTHQSLVAKRMGEALKKAGYIKVSKRRNGGSPIYVYKIKKILPCPLPKTCSSQM
;
A
#
# COMPACT_ATOMS: atom_id res chain seq x y z
N GLN A 1 4.69 -0.73 -20.73
CA GLN A 1 4.70 -0.46 -19.27
C GLN A 1 4.14 -1.69 -18.57
N VAL A 2 4.94 -2.45 -17.83
CA VAL A 2 4.45 -3.61 -17.08
C VAL A 2 3.65 -3.08 -15.89
N GLN A 3 2.33 -3.24 -15.91
CA GLN A 3 1.49 -3.07 -14.72
C GLN A 3 1.70 -4.33 -13.86
N THR A 4 2.14 -4.17 -12.62
CA THR A 4 2.28 -5.29 -11.68
C THR A 4 1.06 -5.35 -10.78
N ALA A 5 0.78 -6.52 -10.18
CA ALA A 5 -0.29 -6.66 -9.21
C ALA A 5 -0.17 -5.66 -8.04
N GLU A 6 1.05 -5.36 -7.59
CA GLU A 6 1.31 -4.34 -6.57
C GLU A 6 0.79 -2.96 -6.99
N MET A 7 1.06 -2.54 -8.22
CA MET A 7 0.60 -1.24 -8.72
C MET A 7 -0.91 -1.19 -8.87
N GLU A 8 -1.51 -2.25 -9.42
CA GLU A 8 -2.96 -2.34 -9.63
C GLU A 8 -3.72 -2.30 -8.30
N LEU A 9 -3.27 -3.10 -7.32
CA LEU A 9 -3.86 -3.14 -5.98
C LEU A 9 -3.63 -1.84 -5.22
N LEU A 10 -2.44 -1.23 -5.34
CA LEU A 10 -2.14 0.08 -4.73
C LEU A 10 -3.12 1.15 -5.21
N LEU A 11 -3.34 1.24 -6.52
CA LEU A 11 -4.24 2.23 -7.12
C LEU A 11 -5.72 1.98 -6.79
N ARG A 12 -6.11 0.75 -6.44
CA ARG A 12 -7.50 0.41 -6.14
C ARG A 12 -7.86 0.51 -4.66
N CYS A 13 -6.95 0.22 -3.74
CA CYS A 13 -7.27 0.24 -2.31
C CYS A 13 -6.75 1.49 -1.58
N PHE A 14 -5.91 2.31 -2.21
CA PHE A 14 -5.30 3.45 -1.55
C PHE A 14 -5.30 4.71 -2.40
N GLU A 15 -5.39 5.83 -1.70
CA GLU A 15 -5.23 7.17 -2.23
C GLU A 15 -4.03 7.85 -1.57
N LYS A 16 -3.46 8.81 -2.29
CA LYS A 16 -2.57 9.79 -1.68
C LYS A 16 -3.44 10.75 -0.87
N PRO A 17 -3.15 10.97 0.42
CA PRO A 17 -3.87 11.98 1.17
C PRO A 17 -3.59 13.36 0.60
N GLU A 18 -4.63 14.17 0.46
CA GLU A 18 -4.50 15.60 0.17
C GLU A 18 -4.04 16.37 1.43
N GLU A 19 -3.76 17.66 1.27
CA GLU A 19 -3.42 18.52 2.41
C GLU A 19 -4.60 18.53 3.40
N ASP A 20 -4.30 18.38 4.70
CA ASP A 20 -5.26 18.30 5.81
C ASP A 20 -6.18 17.07 5.89
N GLU A 21 -6.05 16.09 4.99
CA GLU A 21 -6.79 14.84 5.11
C GLU A 21 -6.20 13.88 6.16
N TYR A 22 -7.08 13.11 6.81
CA TYR A 22 -6.64 12.04 7.71
C TYR A 22 -5.90 10.96 6.93
N TYR A 23 -4.66 10.67 7.36
CA TYR A 23 -3.84 9.63 6.77
C TYR A 23 -3.30 8.65 7.82
N SER A 24 -3.02 7.45 7.37
CA SER A 24 -2.24 6.46 8.11
C SER A 24 -0.78 6.49 7.66
N LEU A 25 0.14 6.22 8.59
CA LEU A 25 1.53 5.95 8.26
C LEU A 25 1.74 4.45 8.18
N MET A 26 2.11 3.95 7.01
CA MET A 26 2.31 2.51 6.79
C MET A 26 3.66 2.23 6.13
N THR A 27 4.37 1.22 6.62
CA THR A 27 5.55 0.64 5.98
C THR A 27 5.14 -0.14 4.71
N THR A 28 6.10 -0.40 3.82
CA THR A 28 5.86 -1.25 2.65
C THR A 28 5.31 -2.62 3.04
N THR A 29 5.78 -3.21 4.14
CA THR A 29 5.32 -4.51 4.63
C THR A 29 3.86 -4.45 5.09
N GLU A 30 3.46 -3.44 5.86
CA GLU A 30 2.06 -3.28 6.28
C GLU A 30 1.12 -3.09 5.08
N ILE A 31 1.57 -2.37 4.05
CA ILE A 31 0.83 -2.21 2.78
C ILE A 31 0.67 -3.55 2.08
N LEU A 32 1.75 -4.34 1.96
CA LEU A 32 1.71 -5.68 1.37
C LEU A 32 0.78 -6.62 2.13
N THR A 33 0.87 -6.64 3.46
CA THR A 33 0.00 -7.48 4.30
C THR A 33 -1.47 -7.10 4.12
N TYR A 34 -1.78 -5.80 4.05
CA TYR A 34 -3.14 -5.34 3.78
C TYR A 34 -3.62 -5.76 2.39
N LEU A 35 -2.81 -5.61 1.35
CA LEU A 35 -3.20 -5.97 -0.02
C LEU A 35 -3.23 -7.47 -0.28
N GLY A 36 -2.43 -8.24 0.46
CA GLY A 36 -2.33 -9.69 0.33
C GLY A 36 -3.64 -10.41 0.62
N ILE A 37 -4.56 -9.80 1.37
CA ILE A 37 -5.90 -10.39 1.61
C ILE A 37 -6.81 -10.31 0.38
N TYR A 38 -6.43 -9.55 -0.66
CA TYR A 38 -7.22 -9.32 -1.88
C TYR A 38 -6.67 -10.08 -3.09
N THR A 39 -5.60 -10.85 -2.93
CA THR A 39 -4.96 -11.55 -4.04
C THR A 39 -4.30 -12.86 -3.60
N HIS A 40 -4.30 -13.84 -4.48
CA HIS A 40 -3.49 -15.06 -4.31
C HIS A 40 -2.07 -14.92 -4.87
N GLN A 41 -1.79 -13.82 -5.60
CA GLN A 41 -0.46 -13.57 -6.14
C GLN A 41 0.48 -13.12 -5.03
N SER A 42 1.69 -13.67 -5.00
CA SER A 42 2.74 -13.23 -4.07
C SER A 42 3.17 -11.80 -4.41
N LEU A 43 2.93 -10.88 -3.49
CA LEU A 43 3.34 -9.48 -3.61
C LEU A 43 4.74 -9.29 -3.03
N VAL A 44 5.59 -8.54 -3.73
CA VAL A 44 7.00 -8.35 -3.30
C VAL A 44 7.32 -6.90 -2.97
N ALA A 45 8.09 -6.72 -1.89
CA ALA A 45 8.44 -5.39 -1.36
C ALA A 45 9.16 -4.49 -2.37
N LYS A 46 9.99 -5.06 -3.25
CA LYS A 46 10.67 -4.29 -4.29
C LYS A 46 9.67 -3.65 -5.25
N ARG A 47 8.74 -4.44 -5.82
CA ARG A 47 7.73 -3.96 -6.77
C ARG A 47 6.75 -3.00 -6.10
N MET A 48 6.36 -3.26 -4.84
CA MET A 48 5.52 -2.32 -4.09
C MET A 48 6.23 -0.99 -3.83
N GLY A 49 7.52 -1.02 -3.47
CA GLY A 49 8.32 0.21 -3.32
C GLY A 49 8.44 1.00 -4.63
N GLU A 50 8.62 0.31 -5.75
CA GLU A 50 8.61 0.92 -7.09
C GLU A 50 7.24 1.50 -7.44
N ALA A 51 6.14 0.79 -7.15
CA ALA A 51 4.77 1.26 -7.35
C ALA A 51 4.46 2.52 -6.53
N LEU A 52 4.81 2.54 -5.25
CA LEU A 52 4.64 3.69 -4.37
C LEU A 52 5.42 4.91 -4.88
N LYS A 53 6.68 4.71 -5.28
CA LYS A 53 7.52 5.77 -5.88
C LYS A 53 6.88 6.30 -7.16
N LYS A 54 6.42 5.40 -8.03
CA LYS A 54 5.84 5.74 -9.33
C LYS A 54 4.48 6.44 -9.22
N ALA A 55 3.65 6.06 -8.25
CA ALA A 55 2.37 6.71 -7.97
C ALA A 55 2.53 8.04 -7.21
N GLY A 56 3.74 8.36 -6.73
CA GLY A 56 4.05 9.63 -6.06
C GLY A 56 3.61 9.68 -4.60
N TYR A 57 3.63 8.54 -3.90
CA TYR A 57 3.34 8.52 -2.46
C TYR A 57 4.46 9.18 -1.65
N ILE A 58 4.07 9.95 -0.64
CA ILE A 58 5.02 10.66 0.23
C ILE A 58 5.66 9.68 1.20
N LYS A 59 6.99 9.53 1.10
CA LYS A 59 7.82 8.72 2.00
C LYS A 59 8.35 9.58 3.14
N VAL A 60 8.11 9.17 4.38
CA VAL A 60 8.53 9.85 5.61
C VAL A 60 9.46 8.93 6.41
N SER A 61 10.47 9.52 7.04
CA SER A 61 11.34 8.84 7.99
C SER A 61 10.81 9.01 9.41
N LYS A 62 10.53 7.92 10.11
CA LYS A 62 10.08 7.89 11.50
C LYS A 62 11.15 7.25 12.37
N ARG A 63 11.65 7.97 13.38
CA ARG A 63 12.55 7.42 14.38
C ARG A 63 11.75 6.91 15.57
N ARG A 64 12.08 5.73 16.08
CA ARG A 64 11.59 5.25 17.37
C ARG A 64 12.72 5.43 18.38
N ASN A 65 12.56 6.35 19.33
CA ASN A 65 13.41 6.55 20.52
C ASN A 65 14.92 6.29 20.29
N GLY A 66 15.56 7.04 19.39
CA GLY A 66 17.01 6.95 19.15
C GLY A 66 17.48 5.81 18.24
N GLY A 67 16.60 4.90 17.82
CA GLY A 67 16.93 3.82 16.88
C GLY A 67 16.99 4.25 15.41
N SER A 68 17.34 3.29 14.55
CA SER A 68 17.39 3.48 13.09
C SER A 68 16.05 3.99 12.54
N PRO A 69 16.09 4.91 11.56
CA PRO A 69 14.87 5.43 10.94
C PRO A 69 14.11 4.31 10.22
N ILE A 70 12.80 4.25 10.46
CA ILE A 70 11.85 3.42 9.73
C ILE A 70 11.20 4.29 8.66
N TYR A 71 11.23 3.83 7.41
CA TYR A 71 10.55 4.51 6.33
C TYR A 71 9.08 4.06 6.23
N VAL A 72 8.19 5.04 6.25
CA VAL A 72 6.74 4.87 6.14
C VAL A 72 6.20 5.76 5.03
N TYR A 73 5.01 5.43 4.53
CA TYR A 73 4.29 6.21 3.53
C TYR A 73 3.02 6.80 4.15
N LYS A 74 2.68 8.02 3.75
CA LYS A 74 1.36 8.59 4.02
C LYS A 74 0.33 7.92 3.10
N ILE A 75 -0.63 7.23 3.69
CA ILE A 75 -1.60 6.39 2.98
C ILE A 75 -3.02 6.72 3.46
N LYS A 76 -3.95 6.95 2.53
CA LYS A 76 -5.39 6.97 2.79
C LYS A 76 -6.00 5.68 2.26
N LYS A 77 -6.66 4.91 3.13
CA LYS A 77 -7.35 3.67 2.74
C LYS A 77 -8.69 4.01 2.13
N ILE A 78 -8.99 3.45 0.96
CA ILE A 78 -10.33 3.45 0.41
C ILE A 78 -11.12 2.38 1.17
N LEU A 79 -12.17 2.79 1.89
CA LEU A 79 -12.99 1.88 2.70
C LEU A 79 -14.47 1.98 2.28
N PRO A 80 -15.14 0.83 2.02
CA PRO A 80 -14.53 -0.49 1.84
C PRO A 80 -13.59 -0.48 0.63
N CYS A 81 -12.48 -1.27 0.65
CA CYS A 81 -11.67 -1.35 -0.57
C CYS A 81 -12.58 -1.89 -1.69
N PRO A 82 -12.60 -1.24 -2.87
CA PRO A 82 -13.52 -1.58 -3.97
C PRO A 82 -13.23 -2.95 -4.60
N LEU A 83 -12.23 -3.67 -4.10
CA LEU A 83 -11.96 -5.04 -4.48
C LEU A 83 -12.88 -5.99 -3.70
N PRO A 84 -13.49 -6.98 -4.37
CA PRO A 84 -14.12 -8.06 -3.65
C PRO A 84 -13.07 -8.67 -2.72
N LYS A 85 -13.40 -8.83 -1.43
CA LYS A 85 -12.70 -9.80 -0.56
C LYS A 85 -12.65 -11.05 -1.40
N THR A 86 -11.45 -11.56 -1.71
CA THR A 86 -11.17 -12.67 -2.65
C THR A 86 -12.45 -13.37 -3.08
N CYS A 87 -12.76 -13.37 -4.38
CA CYS A 87 -13.70 -14.34 -4.91
C CYS A 87 -13.24 -15.72 -4.43
N SER A 88 -13.82 -16.17 -3.32
CA SER A 88 -14.09 -17.55 -3.05
C SER A 88 -14.77 -17.99 -4.32
N SER A 89 -14.03 -18.70 -5.18
CA SER A 89 -14.67 -19.35 -6.31
C SER A 89 -15.88 -20.08 -5.75
N GLN A 90 -17.01 -19.72 -6.32
CA GLN A 90 -18.29 -20.39 -6.17
C GLN A 90 -18.12 -21.89 -6.45
N MET A 91 -19.05 -22.66 -5.86
CA MET A 91 -19.51 -24.01 -6.24
C MET A 91 -18.74 -25.21 -5.68
#